data_AF-A0A4S4LN05-F1
#
_entry.id   AF-A0A4S4LN05-F1
#
_cell.length_a   1.000
_cell.length_b   1.000
_cell.length_c   1.000
_cell.angle_alpha   90.00
_cell.angle_beta   90.00
_cell.angle_gamma   90.00
#
_symmetry.space_group_name_H-M   'P 1'
#
loop_
_entity.id
_entity.type
_entity.pdbx_description
1 polymer ?
#
loop_
_entity_poly.entity_id
_entity_poly.type
_entity_poly.pdbx_seq_one_letter_code
_entity_poly.pdbx_strand_id
1 'polypeptide(L)'
;MEIPALSPNTGRSSSLPTSTAKFRSMLYEAGPRRDSDVMLINGPITPPLSPGHSDELDEDATVEYEEQQPYHASGLDSSISPSQPVIHVVHHSVHGTDRDVYMETEERDFQQPSLTPPRPPSRRLDNEQEHLHPTLKLTDFEVKGTLGTGTFGRVLLVKLRLNHGSRFSNFFAMKVLRKTEIIRLRQVEHVKAERNILSRVRHPFIVDLCATFQDNLNIYMLLSYVPGGELFTHLRRTGRFTADVTRFYLATIVLALRYLHSFNIIYRDLKPENLLLDSRGYLRLTDFGSRKSWTISDGHGKPADWWACGILAYEMMVGYPPFFDENAYGIYEKILRGKVHWPRDMDTLSRELIKGFLHPDRSKRLGNLINGSQDVLDHAWFRGVDWDALERREIRAPIVPHVTSVDDMRYFTRLPLPPPDEVPGLVRDEYSPPPHQGFDVVGFQFTEF
;
A
#
# COMPACT_ATOMS: atom_id res chain seq x y z
N MET A 1 53.40 1.84 47.99
CA MET A 1 54.50 2.70 48.45
C MET A 1 54.31 4.07 47.84
N GLU A 2 54.31 5.04 48.73
CA GLU A 2 53.97 6.46 48.56
C GLU A 2 55.16 7.30 48.05
N ILE A 3 54.90 8.16 47.04
CA ILE A 3 55.33 9.58 46.82
C ILE A 3 56.87 9.88 46.78
N PRO A 4 57.42 11.09 46.50
CA PRO A 4 57.05 12.28 45.68
C PRO A 4 58.16 12.86 44.78
N ALA A 5 57.79 13.93 44.04
CA ALA A 5 58.41 15.27 43.98
C ALA A 5 58.66 15.74 42.53
N LEU A 6 58.55 17.00 42.12
CA LEU A 6 58.11 18.30 42.64
C LEU A 6 58.15 19.27 41.43
N SER A 7 57.24 20.24 41.35
CA SER A 7 57.17 21.37 40.39
C SER A 7 58.24 22.45 40.69
N PRO A 8 58.17 23.74 40.27
CA PRO A 8 57.54 24.45 39.13
C PRO A 8 58.46 25.56 38.48
N ASN A 9 58.01 26.24 37.41
CA ASN A 9 58.10 27.72 37.21
C ASN A 9 57.72 28.11 35.76
N THR A 10 56.58 28.76 35.49
CA THR A 10 56.28 30.21 35.46
C THR A 10 56.94 31.01 34.33
N GLY A 11 56.09 31.57 33.45
CA GLY A 11 56.43 32.65 32.52
C GLY A 11 55.18 33.15 31.76
N ARG A 12 54.52 34.18 32.30
CA ARG A 12 53.46 35.00 31.65
C ARG A 12 54.11 36.05 30.74
N SER A 13 53.51 36.39 29.59
CA SER A 13 52.79 37.67 29.37
C SER A 13 52.38 37.94 27.90
N SER A 14 51.15 38.47 27.74
CA SER A 14 50.61 39.47 26.77
C SER A 14 50.83 39.27 25.25
N SER A 15 49.89 39.49 24.32
CA SER A 15 48.67 40.33 24.25
C SER A 15 47.87 40.04 22.96
N LEU A 16 46.54 40.20 23.03
CA LEU A 16 45.50 40.25 21.96
C LEU A 16 45.54 41.57 21.15
N PRO A 17 44.66 41.87 20.14
CA PRO A 17 43.55 41.09 19.51
C PRO A 17 43.56 41.12 17.95
N THR A 18 42.68 40.35 17.28
CA THR A 18 41.64 40.83 16.32
C THR A 18 40.75 39.66 15.86
N SER A 19 39.46 39.96 15.73
CA SER A 19 38.27 39.13 15.49
C SER A 19 38.17 38.52 14.08
N THR A 20 37.66 37.29 13.91
CA THR A 20 36.32 37.00 13.32
C THR A 20 36.08 35.52 12.98
N ALA A 21 34.82 35.11 13.18
CA ALA A 21 34.07 33.98 12.58
C ALA A 21 34.41 32.52 12.97
N LYS A 22 33.58 32.00 13.88
CA LYS A 22 33.39 30.57 14.23
C LYS A 22 32.41 29.92 13.25
N PHE A 23 32.72 28.74 12.72
CA PHE A 23 31.72 27.72 12.38
C PHE A 23 32.14 26.40 13.00
N ARG A 24 31.40 25.99 14.04
CA ARG A 24 31.67 24.83 14.88
C ARG A 24 30.98 23.61 14.28
N SER A 25 31.77 22.60 13.95
CA SER A 25 31.37 21.19 13.83
C SER A 25 30.65 20.76 15.12
N MET A 26 29.42 20.25 15.02
CA MET A 26 28.75 19.53 16.10
C MET A 26 28.64 18.04 15.75
N LEU A 27 29.55 17.29 16.36
CA LEU A 27 29.36 15.92 16.76
C LEU A 27 28.20 15.89 17.79
N TYR A 28 27.24 14.98 17.62
CA TYR A 28 26.26 14.66 18.66
C TYR A 28 26.63 13.31 19.29
N GLU A 29 27.09 13.37 20.54
CA GLU A 29 27.19 12.25 21.47
C GLU A 29 25.79 11.82 21.94
N ALA A 30 25.66 10.51 22.17
CA ALA A 30 24.44 9.83 22.57
C ALA A 30 24.14 9.97 24.06
N GLY A 31 22.87 10.24 24.39
CA GLY A 31 22.26 10.07 25.71
C GLY A 31 20.85 9.48 25.56
N PRO A 32 20.32 8.72 26.53
CA PRO A 32 19.22 7.80 26.30
C PRO A 32 17.87 8.52 26.32
N ARG A 33 17.07 8.38 25.26
CA ARG A 33 15.65 8.74 25.28
C ARG A 33 14.81 7.48 25.15
N ARG A 34 14.00 7.25 26.19
CA ARG A 34 12.83 6.38 26.16
C ARG A 34 11.69 7.08 25.43
N ASP A 35 10.79 6.23 24.98
CA ASP A 35 9.47 6.46 24.43
C ASP A 35 9.35 6.71 22.92
N SER A 36 8.51 5.84 22.40
CA SER A 36 8.08 5.55 21.04
C SER A 36 7.36 6.73 20.39
N ASP A 37 7.90 7.21 19.28
CA ASP A 37 7.12 7.90 18.26
C ASP A 37 7.27 7.15 16.94
N VAL A 38 6.26 6.36 16.63
CA VAL A 38 6.03 5.81 15.30
C VAL A 38 5.43 6.95 14.46
N MET A 39 6.25 7.62 13.66
CA MET A 39 5.77 8.52 12.61
C MET A 39 5.14 7.68 11.49
N LEU A 40 3.82 7.48 11.57
CA LEU A 40 3.01 6.91 10.49
C LEU A 40 2.94 7.89 9.32
N ILE A 41 3.66 7.60 8.24
CA ILE A 41 3.63 8.39 7.01
C ILE A 41 2.44 7.89 6.15
N ASN A 42 1.22 8.29 6.50
CA ASN A 42 0.03 8.03 5.67
C ASN A 42 -0.11 9.11 4.60
N GLY A 43 0.76 9.07 3.59
CA GLY A 43 0.59 9.82 2.34
C GLY A 43 0.26 8.87 1.18
N PRO A 44 -0.59 9.23 0.21
CA PRO A 44 -0.84 8.37 -0.94
C PRO A 44 0.46 8.20 -1.74
N ILE A 45 0.95 6.97 -1.83
CA ILE A 45 2.14 6.58 -2.62
C ILE A 45 1.86 6.69 -4.15
N THR A 46 0.60 6.98 -4.53
CA THR A 46 0.20 7.17 -5.92
C THR A 46 0.22 8.65 -6.31
N PRO A 47 0.91 9.03 -7.40
CA PRO A 47 0.85 10.40 -7.88
C PRO A 47 -0.60 10.76 -8.26
N PRO A 48 -1.04 11.98 -7.93
CA PRO A 48 -2.29 12.52 -8.44
C PRO A 48 -2.29 12.64 -9.96
N LEU A 49 -3.48 12.61 -10.53
CA LEU A 49 -3.69 12.92 -11.94
C LEU A 49 -3.22 14.35 -12.22
N SER A 50 -2.48 14.55 -13.31
CA SER A 50 -2.19 15.89 -13.84
C SER A 50 -3.53 16.58 -14.16
N PRO A 51 -3.70 17.88 -13.87
CA PRO A 51 -4.94 18.58 -14.17
C PRO A 51 -5.15 18.63 -15.69
N GLY A 52 -6.20 17.95 -16.17
CA GLY A 52 -6.83 18.31 -17.44
C GLY A 52 -7.53 19.64 -17.27
N HIS A 53 -7.47 20.50 -18.30
CA HIS A 53 -8.11 21.80 -18.29
C HIS A 53 -9.61 21.70 -17.97
N SER A 54 -10.03 22.63 -17.12
CA SER A 54 -11.39 22.94 -16.70
C SER A 54 -12.33 23.14 -17.88
N ASP A 55 -13.57 22.68 -17.74
CA ASP A 55 -14.75 23.52 -17.87
C ASP A 55 -15.96 22.87 -17.18
N GLU A 56 -16.80 23.75 -16.62
CA GLU A 56 -18.18 23.56 -16.12
C GLU A 56 -18.41 23.08 -14.66
N LEU A 57 -18.61 24.11 -13.80
CA LEU A 57 -19.84 24.44 -13.06
C LEU A 57 -20.62 23.30 -12.36
N ASP A 58 -20.60 23.33 -11.03
CA ASP A 58 -21.81 23.22 -10.18
C ASP A 58 -21.42 23.50 -8.70
N GLU A 59 -21.78 24.68 -8.19
CA GLU A 59 -21.82 25.00 -6.75
C GLU A 59 -23.29 25.13 -6.33
N ASP A 60 -23.77 24.20 -5.51
CA ASP A 60 -24.83 24.48 -4.54
C ASP A 60 -24.62 23.61 -3.29
N ALA A 61 -24.05 24.22 -2.25
CA ALA A 61 -24.06 23.72 -0.86
C ALA A 61 -23.69 24.87 0.09
N THR A 62 -24.70 25.63 0.49
CA THR A 62 -24.65 26.62 1.56
C THR A 62 -24.36 25.96 2.92
N VAL A 63 -23.41 26.55 3.65
CA VAL A 63 -23.04 26.21 5.04
C VAL A 63 -23.78 27.18 5.96
N GLU A 64 -24.65 26.65 6.82
CA GLU A 64 -25.28 27.40 7.92
C GLU A 64 -24.28 27.59 9.09
N TYR A 65 -24.13 28.84 9.53
CA TYR A 65 -23.52 29.19 10.82
C TYR A 65 -24.64 29.64 11.78
N GLU A 66 -24.63 29.06 12.97
CA GLU A 66 -25.48 29.42 14.10
C GLU A 66 -24.86 30.61 14.87
N GLU A 67 -25.57 31.73 15.00
CA GLU A 67 -25.39 32.62 16.16
C GLU A 67 -26.62 33.52 16.44
N GLN A 68 -27.22 33.27 17.61
CA GLN A 68 -27.83 34.19 18.59
C GLN A 68 -28.90 35.24 18.17
N GLN A 69 -30.11 35.01 18.69
CA GLN A 69 -31.26 35.92 18.93
C GLN A 69 -30.85 37.26 19.60
N PRO A 70 -31.66 38.37 19.56
CA PRO A 70 -33.11 38.34 19.91
C PRO A 70 -34.09 39.45 19.42
N TYR A 71 -35.38 39.20 19.74
CA TYR A 71 -36.56 40.09 19.92
C TYR A 71 -37.16 40.88 18.73
N HIS A 72 -38.38 40.51 18.28
CA HIS A 72 -39.69 41.10 18.69
C HIS A 72 -40.82 40.73 17.70
N ALA A 73 -42.01 40.41 18.27
CA ALA A 73 -43.41 40.71 17.88
C ALA A 73 -43.69 41.06 16.39
N SER A 74 -44.73 40.60 15.69
CA SER A 74 -46.10 40.19 16.05
C SER A 74 -46.87 39.99 14.72
N GLY A 75 -47.94 39.18 14.72
CA GLY A 75 -49.14 39.49 13.91
C GLY A 75 -49.54 38.49 12.82
N LEU A 76 -50.77 37.99 12.97
CA LEU A 76 -51.70 37.40 12.01
C LEU A 76 -51.70 38.14 10.64
N ASP A 77 -52.14 37.62 9.49
CA ASP A 77 -53.34 36.82 9.22
C ASP A 77 -53.35 36.27 7.76
N SER A 78 -54.12 35.19 7.61
CA SER A 78 -54.81 34.56 6.48
C SER A 78 -54.73 34.99 4.99
N SER A 79 -54.72 33.92 4.16
CA SER A 79 -55.50 33.68 2.92
C SER A 79 -55.06 34.44 1.65
N ILE A 80 -54.96 33.85 0.44
CA ILE A 80 -55.99 33.23 -0.41
C ILE A 80 -55.25 32.53 -1.59
N SER A 81 -55.65 31.31 -1.97
CA SER A 81 -55.38 30.72 -3.30
C SER A 81 -56.48 31.16 -4.28
N PRO A 82 -56.33 31.21 -5.62
CA PRO A 82 -56.34 29.94 -6.37
C PRO A 82 -55.70 29.93 -7.79
N SER A 83 -55.52 28.69 -8.27
CA SER A 83 -55.77 28.17 -9.63
C SER A 83 -54.98 28.67 -10.86
N GLN A 84 -54.41 27.68 -11.55
CA GLN A 84 -53.89 27.67 -12.92
C GLN A 84 -54.97 28.05 -13.97
N PRO A 85 -54.59 28.30 -15.25
CA PRO A 85 -54.56 27.18 -16.21
C PRO A 85 -53.43 27.21 -17.25
N VAL A 86 -53.19 26.02 -17.81
CA VAL A 86 -52.29 25.65 -18.91
C VAL A 86 -52.93 25.97 -20.27
N ILE A 87 -52.19 26.54 -21.25
CA ILE A 87 -52.45 26.35 -22.70
C ILE A 87 -51.14 26.30 -23.52
N HIS A 88 -51.16 25.39 -24.50
CA HIS A 88 -50.16 24.93 -25.46
C HIS A 88 -49.60 25.93 -26.49
N VAL A 89 -48.40 25.57 -26.94
CA VAL A 89 -47.51 26.00 -28.05
C VAL A 89 -48.16 26.03 -29.44
N VAL A 90 -47.80 27.01 -30.30
CA VAL A 90 -47.47 26.81 -31.76
C VAL A 90 -46.51 27.91 -32.30
N HIS A 91 -45.57 27.47 -33.14
CA HIS A 91 -44.53 28.12 -33.95
C HIS A 91 -44.94 29.31 -34.85
N HIS A 92 -43.98 30.21 -35.13
CA HIS A 92 -43.84 30.89 -36.43
C HIS A 92 -42.37 31.29 -36.74
N SER A 93 -41.90 30.96 -37.94
CA SER A 93 -40.67 31.49 -38.59
C SER A 93 -40.95 32.83 -39.28
N VAL A 94 -39.93 33.71 -39.45
CA VAL A 94 -39.65 34.52 -40.67
C VAL A 94 -38.23 35.17 -40.63
N HIS A 95 -37.50 35.00 -41.74
CA HIS A 95 -36.41 35.75 -42.44
C HIS A 95 -35.49 36.83 -41.81
N GLY A 96 -34.22 36.84 -42.28
CA GLY A 96 -33.52 38.08 -42.71
C GLY A 96 -31.98 38.15 -42.59
N THR A 97 -31.28 37.85 -43.71
CA THR A 97 -29.99 38.42 -44.23
C THR A 97 -28.93 39.05 -43.32
N ASP A 98 -27.65 38.62 -43.43
CA ASP A 98 -26.59 39.38 -44.13
C ASP A 98 -25.33 38.53 -44.41
N ARG A 99 -24.57 38.93 -45.43
CA ARG A 99 -23.34 38.31 -45.96
C ARG A 99 -22.12 38.59 -45.07
N ASP A 100 -21.17 37.65 -44.98
CA ASP A 100 -19.73 37.96 -45.00
C ASP A 100 -18.82 36.76 -45.34
N VAL A 101 -18.03 36.99 -46.39
CA VAL A 101 -16.66 36.55 -46.73
C VAL A 101 -16.12 35.18 -46.25
N TYR A 102 -15.80 34.33 -47.23
CA TYR A 102 -15.02 33.10 -47.10
C TYR A 102 -13.58 33.35 -46.64
N MET A 103 -13.16 32.67 -45.57
CA MET A 103 -11.77 32.26 -45.34
C MET A 103 -11.80 30.75 -45.10
N GLU A 104 -11.20 30.00 -46.03
CA GLU A 104 -10.98 28.56 -45.90
C GLU A 104 -10.05 28.30 -44.71
N THR A 105 -10.58 27.62 -43.69
CA THR A 105 -9.78 27.10 -42.58
C THR A 105 -9.64 25.61 -42.78
N GLU A 106 -8.43 25.15 -43.07
CA GLU A 106 -8.09 23.73 -43.17
C GLU A 106 -8.53 23.01 -41.88
N GLU A 107 -9.49 22.10 -42.00
CA GLU A 107 -9.81 21.13 -40.95
C GLU A 107 -8.60 20.20 -40.78
N ARG A 108 -7.74 20.52 -39.81
CA ARG A 108 -6.83 19.53 -39.26
C ARG A 108 -7.65 18.61 -38.38
N ASP A 109 -7.88 17.39 -38.86
CA ASP A 109 -8.32 16.25 -38.08
C ASP A 109 -7.47 16.13 -36.81
N PHE A 110 -7.98 16.63 -35.69
CA PHE A 110 -7.50 16.27 -34.37
C PHE A 110 -8.00 14.86 -34.09
N GLN A 111 -7.24 13.86 -34.54
CA GLN A 111 -7.38 12.50 -34.02
C GLN A 111 -7.16 12.55 -32.51
N GLN A 112 -8.24 12.39 -31.74
CA GLN A 112 -8.16 12.00 -30.34
C GLN A 112 -7.19 10.82 -30.22
N PRO A 113 -6.26 10.79 -29.26
CA PRO A 113 -5.43 9.62 -29.04
C PRO A 113 -6.36 8.46 -28.74
N SER A 114 -6.44 7.51 -29.69
CA SER A 114 -7.24 6.30 -29.55
C SER A 114 -6.81 5.60 -28.27
N LEU A 115 -7.68 5.61 -27.26
CA LEU A 115 -7.55 4.76 -26.09
C LEU A 115 -7.63 3.32 -26.60
N THR A 116 -6.49 2.70 -26.87
CA THR A 116 -6.43 1.28 -27.18
C THR A 116 -7.15 0.53 -26.05
N PRO A 117 -8.14 -0.33 -26.35
CA PRO A 117 -8.82 -1.10 -25.32
C PRO A 117 -7.79 -1.86 -24.47
N PRO A 118 -8.00 -1.97 -23.15
CA PRO A 118 -7.05 -2.63 -22.27
C PRO A 118 -6.79 -4.05 -22.80
N ARG A 119 -5.49 -4.38 -22.98
CA ARG A 119 -5.09 -5.72 -23.45
C ARG A 119 -5.73 -6.76 -22.53
N PRO A 120 -6.39 -7.80 -23.08
CA PRO A 120 -6.99 -8.84 -22.27
C PRO A 120 -5.91 -9.52 -21.39
N PRO A 121 -6.28 -10.02 -20.20
CA PRO A 121 -5.34 -10.72 -19.35
C PRO A 121 -4.77 -11.94 -20.07
N SER A 122 -3.47 -12.19 -19.92
CA SER A 122 -2.81 -13.38 -20.47
C SER A 122 -3.31 -14.67 -19.81
N ARG A 123 -3.76 -14.58 -18.56
CA ARG A 123 -4.34 -15.67 -17.78
C ARG A 123 -5.62 -15.19 -17.10
N ARG A 124 -6.67 -16.01 -17.07
CA ARG A 124 -7.88 -15.69 -16.30
C ARG A 124 -7.77 -16.29 -14.91
N LEU A 125 -7.98 -15.49 -13.87
CA LEU A 125 -7.91 -15.96 -12.49
C LEU A 125 -8.95 -17.07 -12.23
N ASP A 126 -10.14 -16.95 -12.84
CA ASP A 126 -11.23 -17.93 -12.69
C ASP A 126 -10.90 -19.33 -13.24
N ASN A 127 -9.86 -19.45 -14.06
CA ASN A 127 -9.39 -20.74 -14.56
C ASN A 127 -8.44 -21.45 -13.57
N GLU A 128 -7.90 -20.73 -12.58
CA GLU A 128 -7.01 -21.30 -11.57
C GLU A 128 -7.85 -21.97 -10.47
N GLN A 129 -7.42 -23.14 -10.01
CA GLN A 129 -8.12 -23.88 -8.96
C GLN A 129 -7.91 -23.24 -7.59
N GLU A 130 -8.95 -23.23 -6.76
CA GLU A 130 -8.79 -22.86 -5.35
C GLU A 130 -7.87 -23.86 -4.64
N HIS A 131 -6.92 -23.36 -3.86
CA HIS A 131 -5.94 -24.20 -3.14
C HIS A 131 -6.13 -24.16 -1.61
N LEU A 132 -7.35 -23.88 -1.16
CA LEU A 132 -7.71 -23.88 0.25
C LEU A 132 -7.78 -25.32 0.81
N HIS A 133 -7.50 -25.47 2.11
CA HIS A 133 -7.61 -26.71 2.86
C HIS A 133 -8.95 -26.77 3.62
N PRO A 134 -10.01 -27.39 3.05
CA PRO A 134 -11.37 -27.33 3.60
C PRO A 134 -11.56 -28.16 4.88
N THR A 135 -10.59 -28.97 5.27
CA THR A 135 -10.71 -29.90 6.40
C THR A 135 -10.34 -29.28 7.76
N LEU A 136 -9.73 -28.09 7.75
CA LEU A 136 -9.31 -27.41 8.97
C LEU A 136 -10.52 -26.77 9.67
N LYS A 137 -10.45 -26.65 10.99
CA LYS A 137 -11.44 -25.93 11.81
C LYS A 137 -10.75 -24.86 12.64
N LEU A 138 -11.47 -23.81 13.01
CA LEU A 138 -10.92 -22.75 13.88
C LEU A 138 -10.43 -23.29 15.24
N THR A 139 -11.14 -24.28 15.80
CA THR A 139 -10.79 -24.92 17.07
C THR A 139 -9.53 -25.80 17.00
N ASP A 140 -9.02 -26.11 15.81
CA ASP A 140 -7.74 -26.80 15.62
C ASP A 140 -6.54 -25.92 15.95
N PHE A 141 -6.74 -24.61 16.13
CA PHE A 141 -5.67 -23.65 16.34
C PHE A 141 -5.53 -23.20 17.79
N GLU A 142 -4.30 -22.91 18.19
CA GLU A 142 -3.94 -22.32 19.47
C GLU A 142 -3.28 -20.96 19.21
N VAL A 143 -3.80 -19.90 19.83
CA VAL A 143 -3.24 -18.54 19.68
C VAL A 143 -1.95 -18.42 20.49
N LYS A 144 -0.88 -17.95 19.84
CA LYS A 144 0.46 -17.77 20.44
C LYS A 144 0.84 -16.32 20.68
N GLY A 145 0.33 -15.41 19.86
CA GLY A 145 0.65 -13.99 19.98
C GLY A 145 -0.13 -13.13 18.98
N THR A 146 -0.04 -11.82 19.14
CA THR A 146 -0.56 -10.85 18.18
C THR A 146 0.60 -10.33 17.34
N LEU A 147 0.55 -10.51 16.02
CA LEU A 147 1.57 -10.06 15.06
C LEU A 147 1.36 -8.60 14.65
N GLY A 148 0.12 -8.13 14.61
CA GLY A 148 -0.19 -6.75 14.23
C GLY A 148 -1.68 -6.42 14.33
N THR A 149 -2.01 -5.14 14.18
CA THR A 149 -3.38 -4.61 14.14
C THR A 149 -3.59 -3.88 12.82
N GLY A 150 -4.76 -4.04 12.22
CA GLY A 150 -5.14 -3.38 10.98
C GLY A 150 -6.48 -2.66 11.14
N THR A 151 -6.93 -2.00 10.07
CA THR A 151 -8.15 -1.19 10.07
C THR A 151 -9.41 -1.95 10.51
N PHE A 152 -9.53 -3.22 10.12
CA PHE A 152 -10.73 -4.03 10.38
C PHE A 152 -10.54 -5.07 11.50
N GLY A 153 -9.36 -5.13 12.13
CA GLY A 153 -9.08 -6.17 13.10
C GLY A 153 -7.60 -6.37 13.38
N ARG A 154 -7.15 -7.62 13.46
CA ARG A 154 -5.80 -7.97 13.89
C ARG A 154 -5.27 -9.23 13.24
N VAL A 155 -3.97 -9.42 13.31
CA VAL A 155 -3.28 -10.62 12.83
C VAL A 155 -2.69 -11.34 14.03
N LEU A 156 -3.03 -12.62 14.19
CA LEU A 156 -2.58 -13.46 15.30
C LEU A 156 -1.59 -14.50 14.77
N LEU A 157 -0.54 -14.79 15.54
CA LEU A 157 0.25 -16.00 15.36
C LEU A 157 -0.52 -17.16 15.97
N VAL A 158 -0.79 -18.18 15.17
CA VAL A 158 -1.51 -19.38 15.62
C VAL A 158 -0.70 -20.63 15.33
N LYS A 159 -0.85 -21.63 16.20
CA LYS A 159 -0.24 -22.95 16.07
C LYS A 159 -1.32 -24.01 15.85
N LEU A 160 -1.14 -24.88 14.86
CA LEU A 160 -2.00 -26.06 14.70
C LEU A 160 -1.76 -27.05 15.85
N ARG A 161 -2.82 -27.45 16.55
CA ARG A 161 -2.76 -28.32 17.75
C ARG A 161 -2.33 -29.75 17.40
N LEU A 162 -2.87 -30.29 16.30
CA LEU A 162 -2.63 -31.66 15.87
C LEU A 162 -1.63 -31.70 14.72
N ASN A 163 -0.42 -32.19 15.00
CA ASN A 163 0.55 -32.56 13.96
C ASN A 163 0.03 -33.80 13.24
N HIS A 164 -0.71 -33.64 12.14
CA HIS A 164 -1.13 -34.74 11.26
C HIS A 164 0.05 -35.39 10.48
N GLY A 165 1.23 -35.53 11.09
CA GLY A 165 2.43 -36.06 10.43
C GLY A 165 2.95 -35.19 9.28
N SER A 166 2.49 -33.94 9.21
CA SER A 166 2.75 -33.03 8.10
C SER A 166 4.17 -32.45 8.15
N ARG A 167 4.82 -32.35 6.98
CA ARG A 167 6.09 -31.63 6.76
C ARG A 167 5.91 -30.10 6.74
N PHE A 168 4.70 -29.58 6.90
CA PHE A 168 4.40 -28.15 6.84
C PHE A 168 4.70 -27.44 8.17
N SER A 169 4.91 -26.13 8.10
CA SER A 169 4.99 -25.27 9.28
C SER A 169 3.70 -25.43 10.10
N ASN A 170 3.82 -25.66 11.39
CA ASN A 170 2.68 -25.70 12.31
C ASN A 170 2.22 -24.31 12.73
N PHE A 171 2.88 -23.26 12.24
CA PHE A 171 2.63 -21.88 12.59
C PHE A 171 2.12 -21.09 11.38
N PHE A 172 1.07 -20.30 11.64
CA PHE A 172 0.34 -19.53 10.64
C PHE A 172 0.03 -18.12 11.18
N ALA A 173 -0.24 -17.20 10.27
CA ALA A 173 -0.78 -15.89 10.57
C ALA A 173 -2.29 -15.89 10.33
N MET A 174 -3.10 -15.81 11.38
CA MET A 174 -4.55 -15.72 11.32
C MET A 174 -4.98 -14.26 11.29
N LYS A 175 -5.41 -13.76 10.12
CA LYS A 175 -6.02 -12.43 9.98
C LYS A 175 -7.48 -12.53 10.44
N VAL A 176 -7.83 -11.84 11.52
CA VAL A 176 -9.17 -11.79 12.11
C VAL A 176 -9.79 -10.44 11.79
N LEU A 177 -10.92 -10.42 11.10
CA LEU A 177 -11.57 -9.19 10.65
C LEU A 177 -13.02 -9.15 11.14
N ARG A 178 -13.41 -8.04 11.80
CA ARG A 178 -14.75 -7.86 12.36
C ARG A 178 -15.76 -7.55 11.26
N LYS A 179 -16.82 -8.35 11.14
CA LYS A 179 -17.87 -8.20 10.12
C LYS A 179 -18.53 -6.82 10.19
N THR A 180 -18.84 -6.35 11.40
CA THR A 180 -19.47 -5.04 11.64
C THR A 180 -18.60 -3.88 11.15
N GLU A 181 -17.29 -3.93 11.37
CA GLU A 181 -16.35 -2.90 10.91
C GLU A 181 -16.18 -2.89 9.38
N ILE A 182 -16.14 -4.08 8.76
CA ILE A 182 -16.09 -4.20 7.29
C ILE A 182 -17.33 -3.55 6.66
N ILE A 183 -18.52 -3.85 7.18
CA ILE A 183 -19.78 -3.30 6.68
C ILE A 183 -19.83 -1.79 6.92
N ARG A 184 -19.49 -1.33 8.13
CA ARG A 184 -19.47 0.09 8.50
C ARG A 184 -18.59 0.92 7.57
N LEU A 185 -17.44 0.37 7.17
CA LEU A 185 -16.48 1.01 6.25
C LEU A 185 -16.77 0.74 4.77
N ARG A 186 -17.84 -0.01 4.46
CA ARG A 186 -18.27 -0.41 3.10
C ARG A 186 -17.16 -1.13 2.32
N GLN A 187 -16.47 -2.08 2.95
CA GLN A 187 -15.31 -2.78 2.40
C GLN A 187 -15.59 -4.27 2.11
N VAL A 188 -16.85 -4.69 2.09
CA VAL A 188 -17.26 -6.09 1.88
C VAL A 188 -16.66 -6.65 0.59
N GLU A 189 -16.92 -6.02 -0.55
CA GLU A 189 -16.41 -6.47 -1.85
C GLU A 189 -14.88 -6.51 -1.93
N HIS A 190 -14.17 -5.64 -1.21
CA HIS A 190 -12.71 -5.67 -1.19
C HIS A 190 -12.17 -6.86 -0.42
N VAL A 191 -12.78 -7.18 0.72
CA VAL A 191 -12.44 -8.37 1.51
C VAL A 191 -12.73 -9.66 0.74
N LYS A 192 -13.87 -9.71 0.04
CA LYS A 192 -14.21 -10.80 -0.88
C LYS A 192 -13.20 -10.96 -2.01
N ALA A 193 -12.83 -9.85 -2.65
CA ALA A 193 -11.82 -9.84 -3.70
C ALA A 193 -10.45 -10.30 -3.19
N GLU A 194 -10.02 -9.85 -2.00
CA GLU A 194 -8.79 -10.30 -1.35
C GLU A 194 -8.78 -11.83 -1.17
N ARG A 195 -9.87 -12.41 -0.63
CA ARG A 195 -10.05 -13.86 -0.48
C ARG A 195 -10.05 -14.58 -1.83
N ASN A 196 -10.76 -14.05 -2.83
CA ASN A 196 -10.84 -14.64 -4.16
C ASN A 196 -9.48 -14.69 -4.86
N ILE A 197 -8.71 -13.59 -4.79
CA ILE A 197 -7.35 -13.51 -5.35
C ILE A 197 -6.45 -14.52 -4.64
N LEU A 198 -6.33 -14.40 -3.31
CA LEU A 198 -5.40 -15.21 -2.51
C LEU A 198 -5.70 -16.71 -2.55
N SER A 199 -6.96 -17.11 -2.73
CA SER A 199 -7.33 -18.53 -2.87
C SER A 199 -6.90 -19.15 -4.21
N ARG A 200 -6.49 -18.36 -5.19
CA ARG A 200 -6.15 -18.81 -6.57
C ARG A 200 -4.72 -18.47 -6.98
N VAL A 201 -4.13 -17.41 -6.43
CA VAL A 201 -2.73 -17.06 -6.72
C VAL A 201 -1.77 -17.97 -5.96
N ARG A 202 -0.76 -18.49 -6.65
CA ARG A 202 0.31 -19.30 -6.04
C ARG A 202 1.64 -18.94 -6.64
N HIS A 203 2.47 -18.27 -5.86
CA HIS A 203 3.77 -17.78 -6.31
C HIS A 203 4.76 -17.74 -5.14
N PRO A 204 6.04 -18.13 -5.33
CA PRO A 204 7.03 -18.24 -4.25
C PRO A 204 7.30 -16.95 -3.47
N PHE A 205 6.94 -15.78 -4.03
CA PHE A 205 7.12 -14.47 -3.41
C PHE A 205 5.82 -13.79 -2.98
N ILE A 206 4.71 -14.54 -2.95
CA ILE A 206 3.41 -14.09 -2.42
C ILE A 206 3.08 -14.99 -1.20
N VAL A 207 2.34 -14.47 -0.22
CA VAL A 207 1.85 -15.30 0.88
C VAL A 207 0.72 -16.22 0.43
N ASP A 208 0.75 -17.46 0.89
CA ASP A 208 -0.31 -18.42 0.58
C ASP A 208 -1.47 -18.29 1.58
N LEU A 209 -2.71 -18.31 1.08
CA LEU A 209 -3.92 -18.45 1.88
C LEU A 209 -4.25 -19.94 2.01
N CYS A 210 -4.15 -20.46 3.23
CA CYS A 210 -4.33 -21.88 3.52
C CYS A 210 -5.80 -22.25 3.73
N ALA A 211 -6.57 -21.40 4.41
CA ALA A 211 -7.98 -21.63 4.70
C ALA A 211 -8.69 -20.32 5.05
N THR A 212 -10.01 -20.32 4.96
CA THR A 212 -10.88 -19.26 5.48
C THR A 212 -11.92 -19.87 6.41
N PHE A 213 -12.39 -19.05 7.34
CA PHE A 213 -13.47 -19.42 8.26
C PHE A 213 -14.31 -18.19 8.59
N GLN A 214 -15.45 -18.41 9.23
CA GLN A 214 -16.23 -17.34 9.85
C GLN A 214 -16.93 -17.82 11.12
N ASP A 215 -17.21 -16.87 12.01
CA ASP A 215 -18.10 -17.03 13.15
C ASP A 215 -19.15 -15.90 13.13
N ASN A 216 -19.97 -15.76 14.19
CA ASN A 216 -21.00 -14.72 14.22
C ASN A 216 -20.43 -13.27 14.21
N LEU A 217 -19.18 -13.06 14.62
CA LEU A 217 -18.57 -11.73 14.79
C LEU A 217 -17.54 -11.39 13.70
N ASN A 218 -16.81 -12.40 13.22
CA ASN A 218 -15.58 -12.25 12.48
C ASN A 218 -15.54 -13.18 11.26
N ILE A 219 -14.74 -12.76 10.29
CA ILE A 219 -14.17 -13.66 9.28
C ILE A 219 -12.68 -13.86 9.58
N TYR A 220 -12.16 -15.00 9.15
CA TYR A 220 -10.81 -15.45 9.43
C TYR A 220 -10.12 -15.86 8.13
N MET A 221 -8.88 -15.40 7.93
CA MET A 221 -8.02 -15.83 6.83
C MET A 221 -6.73 -16.40 7.41
N LEU A 222 -6.48 -17.69 7.16
CA LEU A 222 -5.30 -18.41 7.62
C LEU A 222 -4.19 -18.30 6.58
N LEU A 223 -3.21 -17.42 6.84
CA LEU A 223 -2.11 -17.11 5.93
C LEU A 223 -0.82 -17.81 6.39
N SER A 224 0.09 -18.03 5.44
CA SER A 224 1.46 -18.45 5.76
C SER A 224 2.15 -17.47 6.70
N TYR A 225 2.76 -17.96 7.78
CA TYR A 225 3.54 -17.14 8.69
C TYR A 225 4.92 -16.80 8.11
N VAL A 226 5.30 -15.51 8.17
CA VAL A 226 6.55 -14.99 7.62
C VAL A 226 7.38 -14.36 8.76
N PRO A 227 8.36 -15.07 9.35
CA PRO A 227 8.95 -14.68 10.64
C PRO A 227 10.01 -13.58 10.58
N GLY A 228 10.57 -13.26 9.41
CA GLY A 228 11.73 -12.36 9.28
C GLY A 228 11.42 -10.87 9.33
N GLY A 229 10.15 -10.50 9.53
CA GLY A 229 9.69 -9.12 9.63
C GLY A 229 9.78 -8.34 8.31
N GLU A 230 9.58 -7.03 8.40
CA GLU A 230 9.57 -6.12 7.25
C GLU A 230 10.98 -5.90 6.69
N LEU A 231 11.13 -5.96 5.36
CA LEU A 231 12.38 -5.66 4.65
C LEU A 231 12.94 -4.28 5.05
N PHE A 232 12.06 -3.30 5.24
CA PHE A 232 12.46 -1.92 5.56
C PHE A 232 12.93 -1.74 6.99
N THR A 233 12.55 -2.64 7.91
CA THR A 233 13.19 -2.70 9.23
C THR A 233 14.67 -3.07 9.09
N HIS A 234 15.01 -3.96 8.15
CA HIS A 234 16.42 -4.27 7.83
C HIS A 234 17.12 -3.11 7.13
N LEU A 235 16.44 -2.42 6.20
CA LEU A 235 16.97 -1.22 5.53
C LEU A 235 17.36 -0.16 6.54
N ARG A 236 16.43 0.22 7.43
CA ARG A 236 16.66 1.23 8.49
C ARG A 236 17.85 0.89 9.37
N ARG A 237 18.05 -0.39 9.70
CA ARG A 237 19.21 -0.87 10.48
C ARG A 237 20.54 -0.74 9.73
N THR A 238 20.53 -0.92 8.41
CA THR A 238 21.73 -0.81 7.56
C THR A 238 21.97 0.61 7.01
N GLY A 239 20.99 1.50 7.13
CA GLY A 239 20.98 2.83 6.52
C GLY A 239 20.59 2.79 5.04
N ARG A 240 21.35 2.06 4.21
CA ARG A 240 21.04 1.81 2.80
C ARG A 240 21.53 0.43 2.36
N PHE A 241 20.91 -0.14 1.34
CA PHE A 241 21.37 -1.35 0.67
C PHE A 241 22.34 -1.04 -0.46
N THR A 242 23.21 -2.01 -0.76
CA THR A 242 24.03 -1.95 -1.97
C THR A 242 23.17 -2.20 -3.22
N ALA A 243 23.70 -1.89 -4.39
CA ALA A 243 23.01 -2.17 -5.65
C ALA A 243 22.68 -3.67 -5.80
N ASP A 244 23.56 -4.57 -5.35
CA ASP A 244 23.36 -6.02 -5.44
C ASP A 244 22.25 -6.52 -4.51
N VAL A 245 22.22 -6.03 -3.27
CA VAL A 245 21.15 -6.36 -2.31
C VAL A 245 19.81 -5.81 -2.81
N THR A 246 19.80 -4.57 -3.30
CA THR A 246 18.62 -3.96 -3.94
C THR A 246 18.17 -4.77 -5.14
N ARG A 247 19.10 -5.25 -5.99
CA ARG A 247 18.79 -6.03 -7.19
C ARG A 247 18.08 -7.33 -6.85
N PHE A 248 18.53 -8.04 -5.83
CA PHE A 248 17.87 -9.25 -5.37
C PHE A 248 16.41 -8.97 -4.97
N TYR A 249 16.18 -8.02 -4.06
CA TYR A 249 14.83 -7.74 -3.57
C TYR A 249 13.92 -7.12 -4.64
N LEU A 250 14.44 -6.20 -5.44
CA LEU A 250 13.68 -5.62 -6.55
C LEU A 250 13.31 -6.68 -7.59
N ALA A 251 14.22 -7.61 -7.92
CA ALA A 251 13.91 -8.72 -8.83
C ALA A 251 12.81 -9.64 -8.27
N THR A 252 12.81 -9.93 -6.95
CA THR A 252 11.71 -10.70 -6.33
C THR A 252 10.35 -9.99 -6.41
N ILE A 253 10.33 -8.66 -6.22
CA ILE A 253 9.12 -7.83 -6.36
C ILE A 253 8.64 -7.84 -7.81
N VAL A 254 9.55 -7.65 -8.78
CA VAL A 254 9.25 -7.68 -10.22
C VAL A 254 8.62 -9.02 -10.62
N LEU A 255 9.14 -10.16 -10.15
CA LEU A 255 8.57 -11.47 -10.43
C LEU A 255 7.15 -11.61 -9.87
N ALA A 256 6.92 -11.20 -8.62
CA ALA A 256 5.60 -11.24 -8.00
C ALA A 256 4.58 -10.34 -8.74
N LEU A 257 4.98 -9.12 -9.12
CA LEU A 257 4.14 -8.22 -9.89
C LEU A 257 3.84 -8.76 -11.29
N ARG A 258 4.85 -9.28 -12.00
CA ARG A 258 4.68 -9.89 -13.33
C ARG A 258 3.65 -11.01 -13.27
N TYR A 259 3.72 -11.86 -12.24
CA TYR A 259 2.76 -12.93 -12.01
C TYR A 259 1.34 -12.38 -11.82
N LEU A 260 1.12 -11.42 -10.91
CA LEU A 260 -0.20 -10.80 -10.68
C LEU A 260 -0.74 -10.08 -11.93
N HIS A 261 0.13 -9.34 -12.62
CA HIS A 261 -0.22 -8.61 -13.83
C HIS A 261 -0.61 -9.53 -14.99
N SER A 262 -0.18 -10.80 -14.98
CA SER A 262 -0.61 -11.80 -15.96
C SER A 262 -2.11 -12.14 -15.85
N PHE A 263 -2.66 -12.01 -14.63
CA PHE A 263 -4.09 -12.11 -14.33
C PHE A 263 -4.82 -10.76 -14.40
N ASN A 264 -4.10 -9.69 -14.78
CA ASN A 264 -4.58 -8.31 -14.73
C ASN A 264 -4.99 -7.84 -13.33
N ILE A 265 -4.35 -8.40 -12.30
CA ILE A 265 -4.45 -7.94 -10.92
C ILE A 265 -3.37 -6.88 -10.71
N ILE A 266 -3.73 -5.71 -10.20
CA ILE A 266 -2.81 -4.60 -9.92
C ILE A 266 -2.64 -4.53 -8.41
N TYR A 267 -1.42 -4.60 -7.88
CA TYR A 267 -1.22 -4.74 -6.44
C TYR A 267 -1.49 -3.44 -5.65
N ARG A 268 -1.15 -2.27 -6.20
CA ARG A 268 -1.46 -0.90 -5.73
C ARG A 268 -0.98 -0.48 -4.35
N ASP A 269 -0.62 -1.40 -3.46
CA ASP A 269 -0.23 -1.13 -2.09
C ASP A 269 1.21 -1.57 -1.82
N LEU A 270 2.10 -1.34 -2.79
CA LEU A 270 3.54 -1.56 -2.62
C LEU A 270 4.09 -0.53 -1.63
N LYS A 271 4.17 -0.94 -0.37
CA LYS A 271 4.68 -0.15 0.75
C LYS A 271 5.58 -1.00 1.65
N PRO A 272 6.50 -0.38 2.40
CA PRO A 272 7.43 -1.06 3.31
C PRO A 272 6.81 -2.17 4.17
N GLU A 273 5.60 -1.92 4.69
CA GLU A 273 4.89 -2.79 5.63
C GLU A 273 4.43 -4.10 4.99
N ASN A 274 4.25 -4.12 3.66
CA ASN A 274 3.74 -5.29 2.93
C ASN A 274 4.86 -6.17 2.33
N LEU A 275 6.13 -5.83 2.59
CA LEU A 275 7.31 -6.52 2.08
C LEU A 275 7.99 -7.29 3.21
N LEU A 276 7.54 -8.52 3.48
CA LEU A 276 8.07 -9.33 4.57
C LEU A 276 9.19 -10.27 4.09
N LEU A 277 10.11 -10.62 5.00
CA LEU A 277 11.16 -11.62 4.74
C LEU A 277 10.84 -12.94 5.44
N ASP A 278 10.96 -14.05 4.73
CA ASP A 278 10.88 -15.37 5.37
C ASP A 278 12.18 -15.75 6.10
N SER A 279 12.17 -16.91 6.77
CA SER A 279 13.32 -17.40 7.54
C SER A 279 14.57 -17.65 6.69
N ARG A 280 14.42 -17.81 5.36
CA ARG A 280 15.52 -17.96 4.41
C ARG A 280 15.94 -16.63 3.79
N GLY A 281 15.24 -15.53 4.10
CA GLY A 281 15.53 -14.19 3.60
C GLY A 281 14.86 -13.81 2.27
N TYR A 282 13.97 -14.66 1.75
CA TYR A 282 13.22 -14.33 0.53
C TYR A 282 12.04 -13.43 0.86
N LEU A 283 11.75 -12.53 -0.06
CA LEU A 283 10.62 -11.61 0.04
C LEU A 283 9.29 -12.34 -0.14
N ARG A 284 8.30 -11.94 0.65
CA ARG A 284 6.90 -12.36 0.56
C ARG A 284 6.01 -11.12 0.59
N LEU A 285 5.27 -10.90 -0.49
CA LEU A 285 4.22 -9.88 -0.56
C LEU A 285 3.01 -10.32 0.28
N THR A 286 2.54 -9.41 1.13
CA THR A 286 1.37 -9.62 2.00
C THR A 286 0.28 -8.58 1.72
N ASP A 287 -0.88 -8.73 2.35
CA ASP A 287 -1.97 -7.74 2.38
C ASP A 287 -2.47 -7.28 0.99
N PHE A 288 -3.45 -8.01 0.46
CA PHE A 288 -4.08 -7.72 -0.84
C PHE A 288 -5.39 -6.95 -0.63
N GLY A 289 -5.45 -6.07 0.39
CA GLY A 289 -6.65 -5.40 0.86
C GLY A 289 -6.80 -3.92 0.46
N SER A 290 -6.06 -3.44 -0.56
CA SER A 290 -6.14 -2.05 -1.05
C SER A 290 -7.59 -1.59 -1.34
N ARG A 291 -7.94 -0.39 -0.87
CA ARG A 291 -9.29 0.23 -0.94
C ARG A 291 -9.75 0.63 -2.35
N LYS A 292 -8.94 0.42 -3.40
CA LYS A 292 -9.25 0.84 -4.77
C LYS A 292 -9.42 -0.39 -5.67
N SER A 293 -10.60 -0.54 -6.28
CA SER A 293 -10.99 -1.61 -7.24
C SER A 293 -9.83 -2.19 -8.03
N TRP A 294 -9.45 -3.44 -7.80
CA TRP A 294 -8.33 -4.16 -8.42
C TRP A 294 -8.36 -4.20 -9.96
N THR A 295 -9.51 -3.87 -10.53
CA THR A 295 -9.81 -3.82 -11.97
C THR A 295 -9.56 -2.42 -12.56
N ILE A 296 -9.40 -2.35 -13.88
CA ILE A 296 -8.99 -1.16 -14.67
C ILE A 296 -10.09 -0.07 -14.75
N SER A 297 -10.97 0.09 -13.75
CA SER A 297 -12.08 1.06 -13.86
C SER A 297 -11.65 2.52 -13.63
N ASP A 298 -10.62 2.77 -12.80
CA ASP A 298 -10.36 4.14 -12.30
C ASP A 298 -9.06 4.75 -12.85
N GLY A 299 -8.72 4.52 -14.12
CA GLY A 299 -7.59 5.20 -14.77
C GLY A 299 -6.20 4.94 -14.17
N HIS A 300 -6.06 4.05 -13.19
CA HIS A 300 -4.81 3.66 -12.54
C HIS A 300 -4.54 2.16 -12.80
N GLY A 301 -3.89 1.89 -13.94
CA GLY A 301 -3.51 0.53 -14.35
C GLY A 301 -2.22 0.03 -13.69
N LYS A 302 -1.66 -1.04 -14.26
CA LYS A 302 -0.33 -1.60 -13.96
C LYS A 302 0.83 -0.58 -13.80
N PRO A 303 0.85 0.60 -14.47
CA PRO A 303 1.92 1.60 -14.30
C PRO A 303 2.09 2.16 -12.88
N ALA A 304 1.07 2.02 -12.01
CA ALA A 304 1.16 2.44 -10.62
C ALA A 304 2.13 1.56 -9.81
N ASP A 305 2.09 0.24 -10.02
CA ASP A 305 2.99 -0.70 -9.34
C ASP A 305 4.45 -0.48 -9.79
N TRP A 306 4.66 -0.16 -11.07
CA TRP A 306 5.99 0.16 -11.58
C TRP A 306 6.54 1.48 -11.05
N TRP A 307 5.68 2.48 -10.83
CA TRP A 307 6.09 3.70 -10.13
C TRP A 307 6.55 3.37 -8.70
N ALA A 308 5.77 2.57 -7.96
CA ALA A 308 6.14 2.15 -6.62
C ALA A 308 7.47 1.37 -6.59
N CYS A 309 7.75 0.53 -7.60
CA CYS A 309 9.06 -0.10 -7.75
C CYS A 309 10.20 0.92 -7.86
N GLY A 310 9.99 2.03 -8.57
CA GLY A 310 10.96 3.12 -8.66
C GLY A 310 11.22 3.82 -7.31
N ILE A 311 10.16 4.05 -6.53
CA ILE A 311 10.25 4.60 -5.18
C ILE A 311 11.04 3.65 -4.27
N LEU A 312 10.68 2.36 -4.24
CA LEU A 312 11.34 1.34 -3.43
C LEU A 312 12.81 1.15 -3.82
N ALA A 313 13.11 1.13 -5.12
CA ALA A 313 14.48 1.02 -5.62
C ALA A 313 15.35 2.21 -5.16
N TYR A 314 14.82 3.42 -5.27
CA TYR A 314 15.50 4.62 -4.76
C TYR A 314 15.71 4.52 -3.25
N GLU A 315 14.67 4.23 -2.49
CA GLU A 315 14.74 4.21 -1.03
C GLU A 315 15.69 3.13 -0.50
N MET A 316 15.72 1.94 -1.13
CA MET A 316 16.70 0.91 -0.79
C MET A 316 18.14 1.37 -1.03
N MET A 317 18.45 2.06 -2.13
CA MET A 317 19.82 2.47 -2.46
C MET A 317 20.27 3.76 -1.79
N VAL A 318 19.32 4.65 -1.44
CA VAL A 318 19.60 5.97 -0.88
C VAL A 318 19.36 6.02 0.64
N GLY A 319 18.45 5.19 1.15
CA GLY A 319 18.09 5.08 2.57
C GLY A 319 16.89 5.94 2.99
N TYR A 320 16.35 6.76 2.08
CA TYR A 320 15.18 7.60 2.30
C TYR A 320 14.39 7.78 1.00
N PRO A 321 13.07 8.06 1.04
CA PRO A 321 12.26 8.18 -0.16
C PRO A 321 12.67 9.39 -1.02
N PRO A 322 12.47 9.33 -2.36
CA PRO A 322 12.88 10.41 -3.26
C PRO A 322 12.04 11.68 -3.09
N PHE A 323 10.83 11.57 -2.55
CA PHE A 323 9.92 12.66 -2.26
C PHE A 323 9.49 12.55 -0.80
N PHE A 324 9.79 13.58 -0.01
CA PHE A 324 9.37 13.69 1.38
C PHE A 324 9.15 15.16 1.73
N ASP A 325 8.24 15.41 2.65
CA ASP A 325 7.90 16.73 3.18
C ASP A 325 7.24 16.55 4.56
N GLU A 326 7.02 17.64 5.30
CA GLU A 326 6.37 17.60 6.61
C GLU A 326 4.87 17.33 6.49
N ASN A 327 4.25 17.77 5.38
CA ASN A 327 2.83 17.58 5.13
C ASN A 327 2.58 16.86 3.78
N ALA A 328 1.42 16.19 3.69
CA ALA A 328 1.07 15.40 2.51
C ALA A 328 0.98 16.23 1.22
N TYR A 329 0.57 17.49 1.32
CA TYR A 329 0.47 18.40 0.18
C TYR A 329 1.86 18.76 -0.39
N GLY A 330 2.86 18.98 0.46
CA GLY A 330 4.24 19.21 0.04
C GLY A 330 4.86 18.00 -0.65
N ILE A 331 4.56 16.79 -0.17
CA ILE A 331 4.97 15.54 -0.85
C ILE A 331 4.35 15.48 -2.25
N TYR A 332 3.04 15.74 -2.35
CA TYR A 332 2.29 15.76 -3.61
C TYR A 332 2.89 16.77 -4.61
N GLU A 333 3.20 17.98 -4.15
CA GLU A 333 3.80 19.02 -4.99
C GLU A 333 5.16 18.58 -5.54
N LYS A 334 5.99 17.96 -4.70
CA LYS A 334 7.30 17.41 -5.10
C LYS A 334 7.17 16.28 -6.12
N ILE A 335 6.17 15.40 -5.95
CA ILE A 335 5.86 14.34 -6.91
C ILE A 335 5.46 14.93 -8.26
N LEU A 336 4.57 15.92 -8.29
CA LEU A 336 4.14 16.59 -9.52
C LEU A 336 5.29 17.32 -10.22
N ARG A 337 6.18 17.96 -9.44
CA ARG A 337 7.40 18.59 -9.98
C ARG A 337 8.39 17.58 -10.56
N GLY A 338 8.34 16.32 -10.13
CA GLY A 338 9.16 15.23 -10.68
C GLY A 338 10.67 15.37 -10.44
N LYS A 339 11.10 16.26 -9.54
CA LYS A 339 12.52 16.54 -9.30
C LYS A 339 13.09 15.60 -8.24
N VAL A 340 13.71 14.51 -8.70
CA VAL A 340 14.45 13.56 -7.85
C VAL A 340 15.87 14.07 -7.59
N HIS A 341 16.32 14.03 -6.33
CA HIS A 341 17.71 14.29 -5.96
C HIS A 341 18.56 13.03 -6.21
N TRP A 342 19.74 13.17 -6.81
CA TRP A 342 20.61 12.03 -7.12
C TRP A 342 21.93 12.12 -6.37
N PRO A 343 22.27 11.13 -5.52
CA PRO A 343 23.60 11.06 -4.91
C PRO A 343 24.71 11.00 -5.97
N ARG A 344 25.84 11.65 -5.69
CA ARG A 344 26.98 11.73 -6.63
C ARG A 344 27.62 10.37 -6.89
N ASP A 345 27.58 9.48 -5.89
CA ASP A 345 28.12 8.13 -5.90
C ASP A 345 27.18 7.08 -6.54
N MET A 346 25.94 7.44 -6.88
CA MET A 346 25.02 6.52 -7.53
C MET A 346 25.44 6.25 -8.98
N ASP A 347 25.57 4.97 -9.33
CA ASP A 347 25.96 4.55 -10.67
C ASP A 347 24.90 4.89 -11.72
N THR A 348 25.35 4.98 -12.97
CA THR A 348 24.51 5.39 -14.11
C THR A 348 23.35 4.45 -14.34
N LEU A 349 23.55 3.13 -14.25
CA LEU A 349 22.50 2.15 -14.54
C LEU A 349 21.39 2.20 -13.47
N SER A 350 21.75 2.39 -12.20
CA SER A 350 20.76 2.56 -11.11
C SER A 350 19.92 3.81 -11.33
N ARG A 351 20.55 4.91 -11.75
CA ARG A 351 19.85 6.17 -12.07
C ARG A 351 18.92 6.01 -13.27
N GLU A 352 19.36 5.33 -14.33
CA GLU A 352 18.55 5.06 -15.52
C GLU A 352 17.33 4.19 -15.20
N LEU A 353 17.51 3.12 -14.41
CA LEU A 353 16.41 2.26 -13.97
C LEU A 353 15.34 3.06 -13.21
N ILE A 354 15.75 3.81 -12.17
CA ILE A 354 14.81 4.58 -11.35
C ILE A 354 14.10 5.64 -12.19
N LYS A 355 14.83 6.33 -13.09
CA LYS A 355 14.21 7.29 -14.02
C LYS A 355 13.19 6.63 -14.95
N GLY A 356 13.46 5.42 -15.43
CA GLY A 356 12.52 4.63 -16.24
C GLY A 356 11.23 4.33 -15.50
N PHE A 357 11.32 3.91 -14.23
CA PHE A 357 10.14 3.66 -13.38
C PHE A 357 9.40 4.94 -12.98
N LEU A 358 10.13 6.01 -12.66
CA LEU A 358 9.58 7.29 -12.23
C LEU A 358 9.31 8.24 -13.41
N HIS A 359 9.16 7.71 -14.62
CA HIS A 359 8.81 8.52 -15.78
C HIS A 359 7.41 9.14 -15.58
N PRO A 360 7.24 10.47 -15.69
CA PRO A 360 5.94 11.13 -15.45
C PRO A 360 4.86 10.66 -16.43
N ASP A 361 5.21 10.58 -17.72
CA ASP A 361 4.35 10.01 -18.76
C ASP A 361 4.26 8.50 -18.59
N ARG A 362 3.05 7.99 -18.35
CA ARG A 362 2.74 6.58 -18.12
C ARG A 362 3.02 5.72 -19.34
N SER A 363 2.87 6.26 -20.55
CA SER A 363 3.11 5.51 -21.81
C SER A 363 4.59 5.25 -22.06
N LYS A 364 5.46 6.08 -21.48
CA LYS A 364 6.93 5.98 -21.57
C LYS A 364 7.55 5.36 -20.32
N ARG A 365 6.72 4.93 -19.36
CA ARG A 365 7.17 4.35 -18.10
C ARG A 365 7.62 2.90 -18.31
N LEU A 366 8.79 2.58 -17.77
CA LEU A 366 9.31 1.21 -17.74
C LEU A 366 8.29 0.28 -17.09
N GLY A 367 8.02 -0.88 -17.71
CA GLY A 367 6.96 -1.79 -17.30
C GLY A 367 5.59 -1.55 -17.96
N ASN A 368 5.41 -0.40 -18.63
CA ASN A 368 4.22 -0.07 -19.43
C ASN A 368 4.54 0.28 -20.88
N LEU A 369 5.76 -0.01 -21.33
CA LEU A 369 6.16 0.07 -22.72
C LEU A 369 5.51 -1.09 -23.52
N ILE A 370 5.87 -1.22 -24.80
CA ILE A 370 5.23 -2.15 -25.73
C ILE A 370 5.27 -3.61 -25.24
N ASN A 371 6.37 -4.04 -24.60
CA ASN A 371 6.55 -5.39 -24.06
C ASN A 371 6.18 -5.49 -22.57
N GLY A 372 5.67 -4.41 -21.96
CA GLY A 372 5.16 -4.38 -20.60
C GLY A 372 6.23 -4.77 -19.57
N SER A 373 5.93 -5.79 -18.75
CA SER A 373 6.84 -6.28 -17.72
C SER A 373 8.16 -6.82 -18.30
N GLN A 374 8.17 -7.31 -19.55
CA GLN A 374 9.37 -7.86 -20.17
C GLN A 374 10.46 -6.79 -20.33
N ASP A 375 10.08 -5.54 -20.64
CA ASP A 375 11.02 -4.42 -20.74
C ASP A 375 11.72 -4.15 -19.39
N VAL A 376 11.09 -4.47 -18.26
CA VAL A 376 11.71 -4.39 -16.93
C VAL A 376 12.78 -5.46 -16.77
N LEU A 377 12.49 -6.70 -17.17
CA LEU A 377 13.40 -7.84 -17.03
C LEU A 377 14.65 -7.68 -17.91
N ASP A 378 14.47 -7.11 -19.10
CA ASP A 378 15.54 -6.90 -20.08
C ASP A 378 16.39 -5.65 -19.81
N HIS A 379 16.01 -4.83 -18.82
CA HIS A 379 16.73 -3.62 -18.49
C HIS A 379 18.17 -3.95 -18.05
N ALA A 380 19.16 -3.19 -18.55
CA ALA A 380 20.58 -3.47 -18.34
C ALA A 380 21.01 -3.54 -16.86
N TRP A 381 20.28 -2.88 -15.97
CA TRP A 381 20.52 -2.94 -14.52
C TRP A 381 20.28 -4.34 -13.91
N PHE A 382 19.40 -5.16 -14.50
CA PHE A 382 19.16 -6.56 -14.10
C PHE A 382 20.06 -7.56 -14.83
N ARG A 383 21.06 -7.10 -15.60
CA ARG A 383 22.01 -7.98 -16.29
C ARG A 383 22.65 -8.95 -15.29
N GLY A 384 22.60 -10.25 -15.63
CA GLY A 384 23.15 -11.32 -14.80
C GLY A 384 22.18 -11.90 -13.77
N VAL A 385 20.95 -11.39 -13.67
CA VAL A 385 19.90 -12.04 -12.88
C VAL A 385 19.40 -13.27 -13.65
N ASP A 386 19.57 -14.44 -13.05
CA ASP A 386 18.87 -15.65 -13.47
C ASP A 386 17.46 -15.63 -12.85
N TRP A 387 16.48 -15.20 -13.64
CA TRP A 387 15.10 -15.03 -13.20
C TRP A 387 14.46 -16.36 -12.78
N ASP A 388 14.76 -17.44 -13.50
CA ASP A 388 14.18 -18.76 -13.23
C ASP A 388 14.79 -19.38 -11.97
N ALA A 389 16.12 -19.26 -11.78
CA ALA A 389 16.77 -19.71 -10.55
C ALA A 389 16.34 -18.87 -9.33
N LEU A 390 16.08 -17.57 -9.53
CA LEU A 390 15.52 -16.72 -8.48
C LEU A 390 14.12 -17.22 -8.10
N GLU A 391 13.22 -17.41 -9.07
CA GLU A 391 11.84 -17.88 -8.85
C GLU A 391 11.82 -19.27 -8.18
N ARG A 392 12.71 -20.19 -8.60
CA ARG A 392 12.89 -21.51 -7.95
C ARG A 392 13.56 -21.44 -6.57
N ARG A 393 13.95 -20.24 -6.11
CA ARG A 393 14.60 -19.98 -4.81
C ARG A 393 15.92 -20.75 -4.66
N GLU A 394 16.69 -20.79 -5.73
CA GLU A 394 18.03 -21.39 -5.81
C GLU A 394 19.13 -20.36 -5.51
N ILE A 395 18.89 -19.08 -5.79
CA ILE A 395 19.80 -17.98 -5.46
C ILE A 395 19.68 -17.63 -3.98
N ARG A 396 20.77 -17.72 -3.22
CA ARG A 396 20.81 -17.40 -1.79
C ARG A 396 20.44 -15.93 -1.53
N ALA A 397 19.53 -15.69 -0.59
CA ALA A 397 19.15 -14.34 -0.19
C ALA A 397 20.30 -13.60 0.52
N PRO A 398 20.47 -12.29 0.25
CA PRO A 398 21.56 -11.50 0.82
C PRO A 398 21.35 -11.19 2.31
N ILE A 399 20.10 -10.99 2.75
CA ILE A 399 19.76 -10.80 4.16
C ILE A 399 19.03 -12.05 4.62
N VAL A 400 19.64 -12.78 5.55
CA VAL A 400 19.01 -13.91 6.24
C VAL A 400 18.62 -13.44 7.64
N PRO A 401 17.32 -13.28 7.95
CA PRO A 401 16.86 -12.87 9.27
C PRO A 401 17.33 -13.84 10.36
N HIS A 402 17.67 -13.30 11.53
CA HIS A 402 18.05 -14.12 12.68
C HIS A 402 16.80 -14.65 13.38
N VAL A 403 16.29 -15.77 12.91
CA VAL A 403 15.11 -16.47 13.47
C VAL A 403 15.61 -17.65 14.31
N THR A 404 15.30 -17.67 15.60
CA THR A 404 15.75 -18.72 16.53
C THR A 404 14.81 -19.91 16.62
N SER A 405 13.53 -19.70 16.31
CA SER A 405 12.50 -20.73 16.34
C SER A 405 11.43 -20.45 15.28
N VAL A 406 10.61 -21.45 14.96
CA VAL A 406 9.54 -21.34 13.95
C VAL A 406 8.39 -20.40 14.36
N ASP A 407 8.33 -20.04 15.64
CA ASP A 407 7.35 -19.14 16.27
C ASP A 407 7.96 -17.80 16.70
N ASP A 408 9.17 -17.49 16.24
CA ASP A 408 9.93 -16.31 16.68
C ASP A 408 9.28 -15.00 16.24
N MET A 409 8.74 -14.26 17.21
CA MET A 409 8.08 -12.98 17.00
C MET A 409 8.98 -11.75 17.20
N ARG A 410 10.31 -11.88 17.25
CA ARG A 410 11.21 -10.75 17.61
C ARG A 410 11.09 -9.51 16.72
N TYR A 411 10.68 -9.70 15.48
CA TYR A 411 10.54 -8.62 14.50
C TYR A 411 9.14 -8.01 14.50
N PHE A 412 8.25 -8.44 15.41
CA PHE A 412 6.89 -7.94 15.55
C PHE A 412 6.73 -7.20 16.88
N THR A 413 5.87 -6.19 16.87
CA THR A 413 5.50 -5.46 18.09
C THR A 413 4.81 -6.39 19.07
N ARG A 414 5.24 -6.37 20.34
CA ARG A 414 4.58 -7.13 21.40
C ARG A 414 3.23 -6.49 21.72
N LEU A 415 2.16 -7.08 21.22
CA LEU A 415 0.79 -6.65 21.46
C LEU A 415 0.06 -7.68 22.35
N PRO A 416 -0.90 -7.24 23.18
CA PRO A 416 -1.69 -8.15 24.00
C PRO A 416 -2.54 -9.08 23.14
N LEU A 417 -2.88 -10.25 23.71
CA LEU A 417 -3.84 -11.17 23.09
C LEU A 417 -5.25 -10.58 23.13
N PRO A 418 -6.10 -10.85 22.11
CA PRO A 418 -7.52 -10.52 22.18
C PRO A 418 -8.19 -11.24 23.35
N PRO A 419 -9.15 -10.59 24.03
CA PRO A 419 -10.10 -11.28 24.89
C PRO A 419 -10.84 -12.41 24.15
N PRO A 420 -11.14 -13.55 24.80
CA PRO A 420 -11.82 -14.70 24.17
C PRO A 420 -13.16 -14.37 23.51
N ASP A 421 -13.89 -13.40 24.03
CA ASP A 421 -15.17 -12.90 23.53
C ASP A 421 -15.04 -12.12 22.22
N GLU A 422 -13.85 -11.57 21.91
CA GLU A 422 -13.59 -10.91 20.63
C GLU A 422 -13.28 -11.91 19.50
N VAL A 423 -12.91 -13.15 19.84
CA VAL A 423 -12.51 -14.22 18.91
C VAL A 423 -13.17 -15.56 19.25
N PRO A 424 -14.52 -15.61 19.35
CA PRO A 424 -15.23 -16.75 19.91
C PRO A 424 -14.97 -18.04 19.11
N GLY A 425 -14.83 -17.97 17.78
CA GLY A 425 -14.56 -19.13 16.94
C GLY A 425 -13.23 -19.85 17.22
N LEU A 426 -12.25 -19.18 17.85
CA LEU A 426 -10.97 -19.80 18.24
C LEU A 426 -11.02 -20.52 19.60
N VAL A 427 -12.09 -20.31 20.37
CA VAL A 427 -12.19 -20.78 21.77
C VAL A 427 -13.34 -21.77 21.96
N ARG A 428 -14.43 -21.59 21.21
CA ARG A 428 -15.64 -22.41 21.33
C ARG A 428 -15.97 -23.00 19.96
N ASP A 429 -16.44 -24.24 19.95
CA ASP A 429 -17.23 -24.71 18.82
C ASP A 429 -18.53 -23.91 18.84
N GLU A 430 -18.67 -22.99 17.88
CA GLU A 430 -19.87 -22.17 17.80
C GLU A 430 -21.08 -23.07 17.49
N TYR A 431 -22.12 -22.96 18.32
CA TYR A 431 -23.42 -23.54 18.01
C TYR A 431 -23.97 -22.78 16.81
N SER A 432 -24.20 -23.47 15.69
CA SER A 432 -24.97 -22.88 14.59
C SER A 432 -26.31 -22.40 15.16
N PRO A 433 -26.70 -21.13 14.94
CA PRO A 433 -27.98 -20.65 15.44
C PRO A 433 -29.10 -21.56 14.89
N PRO A 434 -30.10 -21.92 15.71
CA PRO A 434 -31.19 -22.76 15.26
C PRO A 434 -31.87 -22.13 14.04
N PRO A 435 -32.39 -22.92 13.09
CA PRO A 435 -32.93 -22.44 11.80
C PRO A 435 -34.17 -21.52 11.90
N HIS A 436 -34.53 -21.10 13.12
CA HIS A 436 -35.69 -20.26 13.43
C HIS A 436 -35.31 -18.87 13.96
N GLN A 437 -34.02 -18.54 14.09
CA GLN A 437 -33.60 -17.14 14.25
C GLN A 437 -33.60 -16.47 12.87
N GLY A 438 -34.11 -15.24 12.81
CA GLY A 438 -34.29 -14.50 11.55
C GLY A 438 -33.03 -14.45 10.69
N PHE A 439 -33.22 -14.17 9.40
CA PHE A 439 -32.16 -14.14 8.39
C PHE A 439 -30.94 -13.34 8.87
N ASP A 440 -29.79 -14.00 9.05
CA ASP A 440 -28.54 -13.33 9.42
C ASP A 440 -28.01 -12.53 8.23
N VAL A 441 -28.48 -11.27 8.13
CA VAL A 441 -28.12 -10.32 7.08
C VAL A 441 -26.61 -10.04 7.06
N VAL A 442 -25.93 -10.15 8.21
CA VAL A 442 -24.50 -9.88 8.33
C VAL A 442 -23.69 -11.08 7.86
N GLY A 443 -24.01 -12.29 8.32
CA GLY A 443 -23.35 -13.52 7.87
C GLY A 443 -23.60 -13.83 6.39
N PHE A 444 -24.79 -13.53 5.87
CA PHE A 444 -25.13 -13.78 4.46
C PHE A 444 -24.19 -13.04 3.48
N GLN A 445 -23.66 -11.88 3.88
CA GLN A 445 -22.69 -11.12 3.08
C GLN A 445 -21.33 -11.81 2.96
N PHE A 446 -21.00 -12.79 3.81
CA PHE A 446 -19.69 -13.45 3.86
C PHE A 446 -19.75 -14.97 3.66
N THR A 447 -20.78 -15.50 3.00
CA THR A 447 -21.03 -16.94 2.81
C THR A 447 -19.89 -17.72 2.11
N GLU A 448 -18.98 -17.02 1.44
CA GLU A 448 -17.79 -17.57 0.77
C GLU A 448 -16.57 -17.79 1.70
N PHE A 449 -16.64 -17.35 2.95
CA PHE A 449 -15.62 -17.56 3.99
C PHE A 449 -15.92 -18.79 4.84
#